data_AF-A0A3M1H656-F1
#
_entry.id   AF-A0A3M1H656-F1
#
_cell.length_a   1.000
_cell.length_b   1.000
_cell.length_c   1.000
_cell.angle_alpha   90.00
_cell.angle_beta   90.00
_cell.angle_gamma   90.00
#
_symmetry.space_group_name_H-M   'P 1'
#
loop_
_entity.id
_entity.type
_entity.pdbx_description
1 polymer ?
#
loop_
_entity_poly.entity_id
_entity_poly.type
_entity_poly.pdbx_seq_one_letter_code
_entity_poly.pdbx_strand_id
1 'polypeptide(L)'
;GELLWSREAKPQEVSRFFRAFEELGNPKLAIYGHTIVKKGFQKIPPNQMILSSSFGMKRKKKKYLLLSLEKEYSSIEDLEEGKEILPLYED
;
A
#
# COMPACT_ATOMS: atom_id res chain seq x y z
N GLY A 1 17.20 -16.86 6.11
CA GLY A 1 17.81 -15.75 6.85
C GLY A 1 17.36 -14.41 6.29
N GLU A 2 17.66 -14.11 5.03
CA GLU A 2 17.42 -12.81 4.38
C GLU A 2 15.97 -12.31 4.40
N LEU A 3 14.98 -13.19 4.26
CA LEU A 3 13.56 -12.80 4.27
C LEU A 3 13.11 -12.08 5.56
N LEU A 4 13.76 -12.35 6.70
CA LEU A 4 13.42 -11.72 7.98
C LEU A 4 14.09 -10.36 8.19
N TRP A 5 15.06 -10.00 7.34
CA TRP A 5 15.88 -8.79 7.49
C TRP A 5 15.83 -7.86 6.28
N SER A 6 15.26 -8.31 5.16
CA SER A 6 15.01 -7.45 4.01
C SER A 6 13.96 -6.40 4.35
N ARG A 7 14.27 -5.13 4.10
CA ARG A 7 13.37 -4.00 4.37
C ARG A 7 12.43 -3.69 3.20
N GLU A 8 12.80 -4.16 2.01
CA GLU A 8 12.05 -3.92 0.77
C GLU A 8 12.36 -5.02 -0.25
N ALA A 9 11.39 -5.30 -1.12
CA ALA A 9 11.58 -6.18 -2.25
C ALA A 9 12.28 -5.43 -3.40
N LYS A 10 13.21 -6.09 -4.09
CA LYS A 10 13.79 -5.58 -5.33
C LYS A 10 12.71 -5.59 -6.43
N PRO A 11 12.81 -4.73 -7.46
CA PRO A 11 11.82 -4.66 -8.55
C PRO A 11 11.53 -6.01 -9.23
N GLN A 12 12.54 -6.87 -9.35
CA GLN A 12 12.43 -8.22 -9.91
C GLN A 12 11.61 -9.15 -9.02
N GLU A 13 11.74 -9.02 -7.70
CA GLU A 13 10.99 -9.81 -6.72
C GLU A 13 9.52 -9.39 -6.69
N VAL A 14 9.26 -8.07 -6.79
CA VAL A 14 7.91 -7.53 -6.97
C VAL A 14 7.26 -8.10 -8.24
N SER A 15 7.97 -8.09 -9.36
CA SER A 15 7.44 -8.62 -10.63
C SER A 15 7.10 -10.11 -10.53
N ARG A 16 7.97 -10.90 -9.88
CA ARG A 16 7.72 -12.32 -9.60
C ARG A 16 6.55 -12.53 -8.65
N PHE A 17 6.41 -11.68 -7.65
CA PHE A 17 5.28 -11.71 -6.72
C PHE A 17 3.96 -11.55 -7.49
N PHE A 18 3.80 -10.49 -8.28
CA PHE A 18 2.57 -10.29 -9.07
C PHE A 18 2.30 -11.43 -10.05
N ARG A 19 3.34 -11.93 -10.75
CA ARG A 19 3.22 -13.08 -11.64
C ARG A 19 2.70 -14.34 -10.93
N ALA A 20 3.10 -14.56 -9.69
CA ALA A 20 2.64 -15.73 -8.91
C ALA A 20 1.14 -15.71 -8.61
N PHE A 21 0.47 -14.56 -8.73
CA PHE A 21 -0.98 -14.42 -8.53
C PHE A 21 -1.77 -14.31 -9.84
N GLU A 22 -1.16 -14.52 -11.00
CA GLU A 22 -1.86 -14.46 -12.31
C GLU A 22 -3.10 -15.37 -12.33
N GLU A 23 -2.98 -16.60 -11.84
CA GLU A 23 -4.07 -17.59 -11.76
C GLU A 23 -5.10 -17.30 -10.64
N LEU A 24 -4.80 -16.36 -9.73
CA LEU A 24 -5.63 -16.02 -8.56
C LEU A 24 -6.45 -14.74 -8.76
N GLY A 25 -6.64 -14.33 -10.00
CA GLY A 25 -7.37 -13.11 -10.36
C GLY A 25 -6.47 -11.92 -10.71
N ASN A 26 -5.16 -12.15 -10.85
CA ASN A 26 -4.18 -11.17 -11.35
C ASN A 26 -4.27 -9.80 -10.63
N PRO A 27 -3.99 -9.76 -9.32
CA PRO A 27 -4.12 -8.56 -8.51
C PRO A 27 -3.27 -7.43 -9.09
N LYS A 28 -3.88 -6.24 -9.24
CA LYS A 28 -3.19 -5.08 -9.83
C LYS A 28 -2.34 -4.32 -8.83
N LEU A 29 -2.75 -4.34 -7.55
CA LEU A 29 -2.17 -3.53 -6.50
C LEU A 29 -1.74 -4.40 -5.30
N ALA A 30 -0.64 -4.02 -4.66
CA ALA A 30 -0.17 -4.55 -3.40
C ALA A 30 -0.08 -3.42 -2.36
N ILE A 31 -0.88 -3.52 -1.32
CA ILE A 31 -0.95 -2.54 -0.23
C ILE A 31 -0.50 -3.22 1.05
N TYR A 32 0.53 -2.68 1.70
CA TYR A 32 1.16 -3.33 2.84
C TYR A 32 1.63 -2.33 3.90
N GLY A 33 1.84 -2.83 5.11
CA GLY A 33 2.30 -2.04 6.25
C GLY A 33 3.77 -2.27 6.60
N HIS A 34 4.04 -2.41 7.89
CA HIS A 34 5.36 -2.65 8.50
C HIS A 34 6.34 -1.47 8.48
N THR A 35 6.50 -0.79 7.35
CA THR A 35 7.40 0.38 7.24
C THR A 35 6.73 1.65 7.75
N ILE A 36 7.40 2.42 8.61
CA ILE A 36 6.92 3.73 9.08
C ILE A 36 7.21 4.80 8.03
N VAL A 37 6.16 5.37 7.44
CA VAL A 37 6.25 6.48 6.48
C VAL A 37 5.68 7.77 7.07
N LYS A 38 6.46 8.86 7.01
CA LYS A 38 6.13 10.13 7.71
C LYS A 38 4.77 10.73 7.34
N LYS A 39 4.29 10.48 6.12
CA LYS A 39 3.01 11.01 5.62
C LYS A 39 1.80 10.14 5.96
N GLY A 40 1.98 8.96 6.56
CA GLY A 40 0.89 7.98 6.73
C GLY A 40 0.85 6.94 5.64
N PHE A 41 1.28 7.30 4.43
CA PHE A 41 1.39 6.37 3.31
C PHE A 41 2.51 6.81 2.35
N GLN A 42 2.89 5.90 1.45
CA GLN A 42 3.78 6.16 0.32
C GLN A 42 3.31 5.34 -0.88
N LYS A 43 3.05 6.00 -2.00
CA LYS A 43 2.82 5.32 -3.28
C LYS A 43 4.14 4.95 -3.93
N ILE A 44 4.19 3.76 -4.52
CA ILE A 44 5.31 3.23 -5.30
C ILE A 44 4.72 2.75 -6.63
N PRO A 45 4.69 3.62 -7.64
CA PRO A 45 4.16 3.29 -8.96
C PRO A 45 4.76 2.03 -9.60
N PRO A 46 3.97 1.30 -10.41
CA PRO A 46 2.55 1.54 -10.67
C PRO A 46 1.63 0.85 -9.64
N ASN A 47 2.13 -0.10 -8.85
CA ASN A 47 1.27 -1.12 -8.25
C ASN A 47 1.40 -1.27 -6.73
N GLN A 48 2.23 -0.48 -6.05
CA GLN A 48 2.52 -0.69 -4.64
C GLN A 48 2.18 0.53 -3.80
N MET A 49 1.71 0.28 -2.57
CA MET A 49 1.55 1.31 -1.55
C MET A 49 1.94 0.79 -0.18
N ILE A 50 2.74 1.59 0.51
CA ILE A 50 2.94 1.45 1.95
C ILE A 50 1.84 2.25 2.64
N LEU A 51 1.02 1.59 3.46
CA LEU A 51 0.05 2.22 4.35
C LEU A 51 0.50 2.03 5.80
N SER A 52 0.82 3.11 6.50
CA SER A 52 1.41 3.06 7.83
C SER A 52 0.52 3.68 8.89
N SER A 53 0.04 2.81 9.78
CA SER A 53 -0.82 3.13 10.92
C SER A 53 -0.14 2.81 12.27
N SER A 54 1.20 2.69 12.27
CA SER A 54 2.01 2.30 13.43
C SER A 54 1.70 3.10 14.70
N PHE A 55 1.79 2.45 15.87
CA PHE A 55 1.60 3.10 17.17
C PHE A 55 2.56 4.28 17.40
N GLY A 56 3.77 4.23 16.85
CA GLY A 56 4.76 5.31 16.96
C GLY A 56 4.44 6.57 16.14
N MET A 57 3.35 6.57 15.36
CA MET A 57 2.98 7.70 14.52
C MET A 57 1.96 8.62 15.20
N LYS A 58 2.13 9.93 14.99
CA LYS A 58 1.15 10.95 15.40
C LYS A 58 -0.22 10.63 14.79
N ARG A 59 -1.29 10.72 15.59
CA ARG A 59 -2.68 10.42 15.15
C ARG A 59 -3.04 11.11 13.84
N LYS A 60 -2.75 12.41 13.71
CA LYS A 60 -2.99 13.22 12.48
C LYS A 60 -2.28 12.73 11.21
N LYS A 61 -1.33 11.80 11.32
CA LYS A 61 -0.62 11.19 10.19
C LYS A 61 -1.15 9.81 9.84
N LYS A 62 -1.99 9.20 10.67
CA LYS A 62 -2.55 7.89 10.38
C LYS A 62 -3.67 8.03 9.35
N LYS A 63 -3.64 7.16 8.34
CA LYS A 63 -4.61 7.10 7.25
C LYS A 63 -5.23 5.71 7.17
N TYR A 64 -6.40 5.63 6.55
CA TYR A 64 -7.01 4.38 6.11
C TYR A 64 -7.37 4.48 4.64
N LEU A 65 -7.68 3.32 4.03
CA LEU A 65 -8.19 3.25 2.68
C LEU A 65 -9.68 2.97 2.67
N LEU A 66 -10.42 3.80 1.95
CA LEU A 66 -11.82 3.58 1.60
C LEU A 66 -11.87 3.13 0.14
N LEU A 67 -12.02 1.82 -0.07
CA LEU A 67 -12.04 1.22 -1.41
C LEU A 67 -13.48 0.86 -1.77
N SER A 68 -13.89 1.21 -2.99
CA SER A 68 -15.14 0.69 -3.56
C SER A 68 -14.89 -0.67 -4.19
N LEU A 69 -15.73 -1.66 -3.87
CA LEU A 69 -15.68 -2.98 -4.51
C LEU A 69 -16.32 -2.98 -5.91
N GLU A 70 -17.01 -1.90 -6.29
CA GLU A 70 -17.60 -1.72 -7.62
C GLU A 70 -16.63 -1.08 -8.62
N LYS A 71 -15.50 -0.56 -8.15
CA LYS A 71 -14.46 0.07 -8.98
C LYS A 71 -13.31 -0.88 -9.21
N GLU A 72 -12.71 -0.77 -10.41
CA GLU A 72 -11.41 -1.36 -10.69
C GLU A 72 -10.33 -0.30 -10.52
N TYR A 73 -9.30 -0.63 -9.73
CA TYR A 73 -8.11 0.21 -9.54
C TYR A 73 -6.95 -0.44 -10.30
N SER A 74 -6.56 0.18 -11.41
CA SER A 74 -5.54 -0.34 -12.32
C SER A 74 -4.12 0.06 -11.88
N SER A 75 -4.01 1.17 -11.16
CA SER A 75 -2.73 1.73 -10.71
C SER A 75 -2.87 2.35 -9.32
N ILE A 76 -1.76 2.46 -8.58
CA ILE A 76 -1.76 3.08 -7.25
C ILE A 76 -2.04 4.58 -7.32
N GLU A 77 -1.82 5.17 -8.49
CA GLU A 77 -2.21 6.51 -8.87
C GLU A 77 -3.71 6.75 -8.72
N ASP A 78 -4.55 5.73 -8.95
CA ASP A 78 -6.02 5.80 -8.84
C ASP A 78 -6.53 6.03 -7.41
N LEU A 79 -5.69 5.82 -6.39
CA LEU A 79 -6.05 6.04 -4.99
C LEU A 79 -5.80 7.49 -4.57
N GLU A 80 -6.80 8.36 -4.59
CA GLU A 80 -6.59 9.79 -4.35
C GLU A 80 -6.68 10.16 -2.86
N GLU A 81 -5.85 11.13 -2.43
CA GLU A 81 -6.00 11.73 -1.10
C GLU A 81 -7.33 12.49 -0.99
N GLY A 82 -8.06 12.26 0.10
CA GLY A 82 -9.38 12.87 0.33
C GLY A 82 -10.55 12.11 -0.31
N LYS A 83 -10.29 11.07 -1.11
CA LYS A 83 -11.31 10.16 -1.64
C LYS A 83 -11.07 8.75 -1.11
N GLU A 84 -10.07 8.05 -1.64
CA GLU A 84 -9.70 6.71 -1.20
C GLU A 84 -8.77 6.74 0.00
N ILE A 85 -7.89 7.74 0.12
CA ILE A 85 -6.93 7.85 1.23
C ILE A 85 -7.44 8.89 2.23
N LEU A 86 -7.93 8.44 3.38
CA LEU A 86 -8.63 9.27 4.36
C LEU A 86 -7.94 9.27 5.74
N PRO A 87 -8.08 10.35 6.54
CA PRO A 87 -7.54 10.37 7.90
C PRO A 87 -8.21 9.34 8.81
N LEU A 88 -7.42 8.56 9.55
CA LEU A 88 -7.95 7.53 10.47
C LEU A 88 -8.65 8.11 11.70
N TYR A 89 -8.20 9.30 12.12
CA TYR A 89 -8.82 10.01 13.23
C TYR A 89 -9.25 11.39 12.72
N GLU A 90 -10.44 11.80 13.14
CA GLU A 90 -10.87 13.18 13.10
C GLU A 90 -10.00 14.00 14.07
N ASP A 91 -9.82 15.29 13.78
CA ASP A 91 -9.10 16.21 14.66
C ASP A 91 -9.92 16.53 15.92
#